data_AF-A0A554MV80-F1
#
_entry.id   AF-A0A554MV80-F1
#
_cell.length_a   1.000
_cell.length_b   1.000
_cell.length_c   1.000
_cell.angle_alpha   90.00
_cell.angle_beta   90.00
_cell.angle_gamma   90.00
#
_symmetry.space_group_name_H-M   'P 1'
#
loop_
_entity.id
_entity.type
_entity.pdbx_description
1 polymer ?
#
loop_
_entity_poly.entity_id
_entity_poly.type
_entity_poly.pdbx_seq_one_letter_code
_entity_poly.pdbx_strand_id
1 'polypeptide(L)'
;MAMGVTWMAGVFVLNLLLGALLVVGVFGLMERRFGAGAIGGVLVGAGVVYAEATLGEQMLSPTVGEMKLLVLAAAFGAVLGVVGTVLTVEPEL
;
A
#
# COMPACT_ATOMS: atom_id res chain seq x y z
N MET A 1 -14.20 -4.99 19.93
CA MET A 1 -13.60 -6.34 19.82
C MET A 1 -12.09 -6.17 19.80
N ALA A 2 -11.35 -6.79 20.72
CA ALA A 2 -9.89 -6.78 20.62
C ALA A 2 -9.50 -7.65 19.40
N MET A 3 -8.90 -7.05 18.37
CA MET A 3 -8.36 -7.82 17.25
C MET A 3 -7.26 -8.74 17.79
N GLY A 4 -7.41 -10.05 17.60
CA GLY A 4 -6.38 -11.01 17.95
C GLY A 4 -5.10 -10.79 17.13
N VAL A 5 -3.94 -11.10 17.72
CA VAL A 5 -2.62 -10.99 17.07
C VAL A 5 -2.58 -11.72 15.71
N THR A 6 -3.29 -12.85 15.60
CA THR A 6 -3.41 -13.62 14.36
C THR A 6 -4.12 -12.87 13.23
N TRP A 7 -5.13 -12.08 13.57
CA TRP A 7 -5.86 -11.26 12.59
C TRP A 7 -4.99 -10.12 12.08
N MET A 8 -4.30 -9.41 12.97
CA MET A 8 -3.35 -8.36 12.59
C MET A 8 -2.22 -8.90 11.71
N ALA A 9 -1.67 -10.07 12.05
CA ALA A 9 -0.68 -10.74 11.22
C ALA A 9 -1.23 -11.10 9.82
N GLY A 10 -2.46 -11.60 9.75
CA GLY A 10 -3.13 -11.90 8.48
C GLY A 10 -3.32 -10.67 7.59
N VAL A 11 -3.82 -9.58 8.15
CA VAL A 11 -3.99 -8.30 7.42
C VAL A 11 -2.64 -7.74 6.95
N PHE A 12 -1.62 -7.81 7.79
CA PHE A 12 -0.26 -7.39 7.42
C PHE A 12 0.30 -8.20 6.25
N VAL A 13 0.20 -9.54 6.30
CA VAL A 13 0.68 -10.41 5.22
C VAL A 13 -0.09 -10.14 3.93
N LEU A 14 -1.42 -9.98 4.00
CA LEU A 14 -2.24 -9.64 2.84
C LEU A 14 -1.79 -8.31 2.21
N ASN A 15 -1.58 -7.28 3.02
CA ASN A 15 -1.10 -5.98 2.57
C ASN A 15 0.28 -6.07 1.91
N LEU A 16 1.19 -6.84 2.51
CA LEU A 16 2.52 -7.07 1.94
C LEU A 16 2.45 -7.75 0.57
N LEU A 17 1.58 -8.77 0.43
CA LEU A 17 1.36 -9.47 -0.84
C LEU A 17 0.76 -8.55 -1.90
N LEU A 18 -0.27 -7.77 -1.55
CA LEU A 18 -0.89 -6.80 -2.44
C LEU A 18 0.13 -5.76 -2.91
N GLY A 19 0.92 -5.20 -1.98
CA GLY A 19 1.99 -4.26 -2.30
C GLY A 19 3.02 -4.85 -3.25
N ALA A 20 3.54 -6.05 -2.96
CA ALA A 20 4.50 -6.73 -3.81
C ALA A 20 3.96 -7.03 -5.22
N LEU A 21 2.71 -7.51 -5.31
CA LEU A 21 2.04 -7.75 -6.60
C LEU A 21 1.87 -6.45 -7.39
N LEU A 22 1.52 -5.36 -6.73
CA LEU A 22 1.33 -4.05 -7.36
C LEU A 22 2.66 -3.53 -7.90
N VAL A 23 3.75 -3.66 -7.12
CA VAL A 23 5.11 -3.32 -7.57
C VAL A 23 5.48 -4.14 -8.81
N VAL A 24 5.41 -5.48 -8.75
CA VAL A 24 5.76 -6.35 -9.89
C VAL A 24 4.90 -6.04 -11.12
N GLY A 25 3.59 -5.84 -10.93
CA GLY A 25 2.68 -5.48 -12.02
C GLY A 25 3.02 -4.14 -12.66
N VAL A 26 3.31 -3.12 -11.86
CA VAL A 26 3.68 -1.78 -12.34
C VAL A 26 5.02 -1.80 -13.08
N PHE A 27 6.04 -2.45 -12.52
CA PHE A 27 7.35 -2.58 -13.18
C PHE A 27 7.23 -3.33 -14.52
N GLY A 28 6.53 -4.47 -14.55
CA GLY A 28 6.30 -5.21 -15.79
C GLY A 28 5.48 -4.44 -16.84
N LEU A 29 4.59 -3.55 -16.42
CA LEU A 29 3.90 -2.61 -17.31
C LEU A 29 4.80 -1.47 -17.78
N MET A 30 5.66 -0.94 -16.91
CA MET A 30 6.61 0.12 -17.23
C MET A 30 7.63 -0.33 -18.27
N GLU A 31 8.12 -1.57 -18.19
CA GLU A 31 9.01 -2.18 -19.20
C GLU A 31 8.38 -2.18 -20.60
N ARG A 32 7.06 -2.38 -20.70
CA ARG A 32 6.34 -2.41 -21.98
C ARG A 32 6.00 -1.01 -22.47
N ARG A 33 5.45 -0.16 -21.59
CA ARG A 33 5.09 1.23 -21.86
C ARG A 33 5.11 2.04 -20.57
N PHE A 34 6.17 2.82 -20.38
CA PHE A 34 6.40 3.66 -19.20
C PHE A 34 5.15 4.45 -18.75
N GLY A 35 4.53 5.21 -19.66
CA GLY A 35 3.36 6.03 -19.34
C GLY A 35 2.13 5.22 -18.89
N ALA A 36 1.93 4.02 -19.45
CA ALA A 36 0.84 3.14 -19.06
C ALA A 36 1.10 2.49 -17.69
N GLY A 37 2.35 2.11 -17.40
CA GLY A 37 2.75 1.60 -16.09
C GLY A 37 2.65 2.65 -14.99
N ALA A 38 3.11 3.88 -15.24
CA ALA A 38 3.03 4.96 -14.27
C ALA A 38 1.57 5.34 -13.93
N ILE A 39 0.77 5.66 -14.94
CA ILE A 39 -0.63 6.06 -14.73
C ILE A 39 -1.47 4.89 -14.21
N GLY A 40 -1.30 3.71 -14.80
CA GLY A 40 -2.01 2.50 -14.37
C GLY A 40 -1.67 2.12 -12.94
N GLY A 41 -0.39 2.20 -12.55
CA GLY A 41 0.06 1.95 -11.20
C GLY A 41 -0.54 2.89 -10.17
N VAL A 42 -0.57 4.19 -10.47
CA VAL A 42 -1.21 5.20 -9.60
C VAL A 42 -2.71 4.90 -9.45
N LEU A 43 -3.41 4.63 -10.54
CA LEU A 43 -4.86 4.38 -10.50
C LEU A 43 -5.19 3.09 -9.74
N VAL A 44 -4.49 1.99 -10.02
CA VAL A 44 -4.72 0.70 -9.34
C VAL A 44 -4.32 0.81 -7.88
N GLY A 45 -3.15 1.40 -7.57
CA GLY A 45 -2.70 1.62 -6.20
C GLY A 45 -3.68 2.47 -5.39
N ALA A 46 -4.14 3.60 -5.95
CA ALA A 46 -5.14 4.44 -5.30
C ALA A 46 -6.47 3.70 -5.09
N GLY A 47 -6.89 2.89 -6.06
CA GLY A 47 -8.10 2.08 -5.95
C GLY A 47 -8.02 1.04 -4.84
N VAL A 48 -6.89 0.34 -4.70
CA VAL A 48 -6.65 -0.63 -3.62
C VAL A 48 -6.68 0.07 -2.26
N VAL A 49 -5.92 1.16 -2.10
CA VAL A 49 -5.88 1.91 -0.84
C VAL A 49 -7.25 2.48 -0.47
N TYR A 50 -8.02 2.99 -1.44
CA TYR A 50 -9.38 3.46 -1.20
C TYR A 50 -10.31 2.35 -0.72
N ALA A 51 -10.25 1.17 -1.35
CA ALA A 51 -11.04 0.02 -0.94
C ALA A 51 -10.67 -0.45 0.47
N GLU A 52 -9.37 -0.56 0.78
CA GLU A 52 -8.89 -0.94 2.11
C GLU A 52 -9.27 0.08 3.18
N ALA A 53 -9.14 1.38 2.89
CA ALA A 53 -9.56 2.43 3.80
C ALA A 53 -11.07 2.40 4.06
N THR A 54 -11.88 2.20 3.02
CA THR A 54 -13.35 2.12 3.11
C THR A 54 -13.81 0.89 3.90
N LEU A 55 -13.18 -0.27 3.67
CA LEU A 55 -13.46 -1.48 4.44
C LEU A 55 -12.99 -1.34 5.89
N GLY A 56 -11.81 -0.77 6.10
CA GLY A 56 -11.28 -0.47 7.44
C GLY A 56 -12.21 0.46 8.23
N GLU A 57 -12.72 1.51 7.60
CA GLU A 57 -13.69 2.42 8.21
C GLU A 57 -14.97 1.67 8.64
N GLN A 58 -15.54 0.84 7.75
CA GLN A 58 -16.75 0.07 8.07
C GLN A 58 -16.53 -0.97 9.17
N MET A 59 -15.36 -1.63 9.19
CA MET A 59 -15.07 -2.68 10.15
C MET A 59 -14.67 -2.15 11.53
N LEU A 60 -14.02 -0.99 11.59
CA LEU A 60 -13.43 -0.46 12.82
C LEU A 60 -14.14 0.77 13.37
N SER A 61 -14.89 1.48 12.53
CA SER A 61 -15.53 2.76 12.88
C SER A 61 -14.58 3.69 13.66
N PRO A 62 -13.36 3.95 13.15
CA PRO A 62 -12.35 4.70 13.89
C PRO A 62 -12.79 6.16 14.08
N THR A 63 -12.42 6.72 15.23
CA THR A 63 -12.57 8.16 15.48
C THR A 63 -11.63 8.99 14.60
N VAL A 64 -11.90 10.29 14.47
CA VAL A 64 -11.04 11.22 13.72
C VAL A 64 -9.59 11.21 14.25
N GLY A 65 -9.41 11.04 15.56
CA GLY A 65 -8.08 10.94 16.16
C GLY A 65 -7.33 9.68 15.71
N GLU A 66 -8.00 8.54 15.68
CA GLU A 66 -7.43 7.27 15.24
C GLU A 66 -7.14 7.28 13.73
N MET A 67 -8.04 7.83 12.91
CA MET A 67 -7.78 8.01 11.47
C MET A 67 -6.50 8.79 11.21
N LYS A 68 -6.24 9.88 11.95
CA LYS A 68 -5.01 10.67 11.79
C LYS A 68 -3.77 9.82 12.06
N LEU A 69 -3.79 8.97 13.10
CA LEU A 69 -2.69 8.07 13.40
C LEU A 69 -2.50 7.01 12.32
N LEU A 70 -3.58 6.43 11.80
CA LEU A 70 -3.53 5.45 10.71
C LEU A 70 -2.96 6.07 9.41
N VAL A 71 -3.38 7.29 9.06
CA VAL A 71 -2.85 8.02 7.91
C VAL A 71 -1.36 8.32 8.08
N LEU A 72 -0.94 8.77 9.27
CA LEU A 72 0.48 9.01 9.55
C LEU A 72 1.30 7.72 9.47
N ALA A 73 0.78 6.60 10.00
CA ALA A 73 1.43 5.29 9.92
C ALA A 73 1.56 4.81 8.46
N ALA A 74 0.50 4.96 7.65
CA ALA A 74 0.52 4.62 6.23
C ALA A 74 1.51 5.49 5.46
N ALA A 75 1.52 6.81 5.69
CA ALA A 75 2.46 7.73 5.04
C ALA A 75 3.92 7.40 5.42
N PHE A 76 4.18 7.12 6.70
CA PHE A 76 5.52 6.72 7.15
C PHE A 76 5.95 5.39 6.52
N GLY A 77 5.06 4.39 6.49
CA GLY A 77 5.31 3.11 5.82
C GLY A 77 5.60 3.25 4.33
N ALA A 78 4.86 4.11 3.62
CA ALA A 78 5.10 4.41 2.22
C ALA A 78 6.47 5.07 2.00
N VAL A 79 6.84 6.07 2.82
CA VAL A 79 8.17 6.71 2.75
C VAL A 79 9.27 5.69 3.01
N LEU A 80 9.15 4.86 4.05
CA LEU A 80 10.11 3.80 4.33
C LEU A 80 10.21 2.79 3.19
N GLY A 81 9.10 2.41 2.58
CA GLY A 81 9.06 1.51 1.43
C GLY A 81 9.79 2.10 0.22
N VAL A 82 9.50 3.36 -0.12
CA VAL A 82 10.15 4.06 -1.25
C VAL A 82 11.63 4.25 -0.97
N VAL A 83 12.01 4.82 0.16
CA VAL A 83 13.41 5.07 0.54
C VAL A 83 14.17 3.75 0.61
N GLY A 84 13.62 2.74 1.28
CA GLY A 84 14.24 1.42 1.37
C GLY A 84 14.44 0.77 0.01
N THR A 85 13.45 0.86 -0.88
CA THR A 85 13.56 0.32 -2.25
C THR A 85 14.63 1.05 -3.05
N VAL A 86 14.62 2.39 -3.06
CA VAL A 86 15.60 3.20 -3.82
C VAL A 86 17.03 3.03 -3.29
N LEU A 87 17.20 2.82 -1.98
CA LEU A 87 18.52 2.55 -1.39
C LEU A 87 19.02 1.12 -1.65
N THR A 88 18.12 0.17 -1.93
CA THR A 88 18.47 -1.25 -2.13
C THR A 88 18.56 -1.61 -3.61
N VAL A 89 17.75 -0.97 -4.45
CA VAL A 89 17.62 -1.22 -5.88
C VAL A 89 17.98 0.07 -6.59
N GLU A 90 19.09 0.07 -7.33
CA GLU A 90 19.43 1.19 -8.21
C GLU A 90 18.35 1.34 -9.29
N PRO A 91 17.69 2.50 -9.41
CA PRO A 91 16.77 2.75 -10.49
C PRO A 91 17.55 2.88 -11.80
N GLU A 92 17.49 1.84 -12.64
CA GLU A 92 17.83 1.94 -14.06
C GLU A 92 16.70 2.74 -14.76
N LEU A 93 16.80 4.07 -14.74
CA LEU A 93 15.98 4.96 -15.58
C LEU A 93 16.72 5.32 -16.86
#